data_AF-X0ZIP8-F1
#
_entry.id   AF-X0ZIP8-F1
#
_cell.length_a   1.000
_cell.length_b   1.000
_cell.length_c   1.000
_cell.angle_alpha   90.00
_cell.angle_beta   90.00
_cell.angle_gamma   90.00
#
_symmetry.space_group_name_H-M   'P 1'
#
loop_
_entity.id
_entity.type
_entity.pdbx_description
1 polymer ?
#
loop_
_entity_poly.entity_id
_entity_poly.type
_entity_poly.pdbx_seq_one_letter_code
_entity_poly.pdbx_strand_id
1 'polypeptide(L)'
;MKNFIYDLQTASLMGTESTSNGARGYGSLPSPATSNFIVKEGKVPLQEMVKDIKEGIIVDQVIGSGQGNVLMGEFSVNLDLGYKVENGKIKGRVKDVMISGNSYTMLNNVLALGSESRFIGTTRTPPIYFKEVNVAG
;
A
#
# COMPACT_ATOMS: atom_id res chain seq x y z
N MET A 1 -1.03 12.63 10.01
CA MET A 1 -0.94 11.49 10.95
C MET A 1 -1.79 11.81 12.17
N LYS A 2 -2.57 10.87 12.70
CA LYS A 2 -3.48 11.12 13.84
C LYS A 2 -3.02 10.51 15.16
N ASN A 3 -2.46 9.30 15.12
CA ASN A 3 -1.94 8.60 16.30
C ASN A 3 -1.00 7.46 15.86
N PHE A 4 -0.29 6.86 16.82
CA PHE A 4 0.40 5.58 16.66
C PHE A 4 -0.40 4.45 17.33
N ILE A 5 -0.01 3.21 17.06
CA ILE A 5 -0.52 2.03 17.75
C ILE A 5 0.47 1.62 18.84
N TYR A 6 -0.05 1.21 19.98
CA TYR A 6 0.73 0.87 21.16
C TYR A 6 0.29 -0.47 21.73
N ASP A 7 1.28 -1.25 22.17
CA ASP A 7 1.09 -2.30 23.16
C ASP A 7 1.27 -1.72 24.58
N LEU A 8 1.20 -2.56 25.61
CA LEU A 8 1.35 -2.09 27.00
C LEU A 8 2.72 -1.49 27.29
N GLN A 9 3.79 -2.09 26.76
CA GLN A 9 5.16 -1.65 27.04
C GLN A 9 5.43 -0.30 26.39
N THR A 10 5.14 -0.17 25.10
CA THR A 10 5.36 1.06 24.33
C THR A 10 4.45 2.20 24.78
N ALA A 11 3.21 1.91 25.20
CA ALA A 11 2.34 2.91 25.82
C ALA A 11 2.96 3.50 27.09
N SER A 12 3.47 2.63 27.98
CA SER A 12 4.15 3.06 29.21
C SER A 12 5.40 3.88 28.92
N LEU A 13 6.21 3.49 27.93
CA LEU A 13 7.42 4.24 27.56
C LEU A 13 7.09 5.62 26.97
N MET A 14 5.97 5.73 26.26
CA MET A 14 5.53 6.98 25.64
C MET A 14 4.62 7.83 26.55
N GLY A 15 4.38 7.40 27.79
CA GLY A 15 3.52 8.11 28.74
C GLY A 15 2.06 8.22 28.28
N THR A 16 1.56 7.22 27.55
CA THR A 16 0.20 7.19 26.99
C THR A 16 -0.52 5.88 27.34
N GLU A 17 -1.75 5.73 26.88
CA GLU A 17 -2.54 4.50 27.04
C GLU A 17 -2.32 3.52 25.88
N SER A 18 -2.45 2.23 26.17
CA SER A 18 -2.38 1.17 25.16
C SER A 18 -3.57 1.26 24.21
N THR A 19 -3.32 1.10 22.91
CA THR A 19 -4.40 1.00 21.90
C THR A 19 -4.85 -0.45 21.71
N SER A 20 -4.43 -1.36 22.59
CA SER A 20 -4.71 -2.80 22.50
C SER A 20 -4.18 -3.45 21.21
N ASN A 21 -3.04 -2.96 20.72
CA ASN A 21 -2.40 -3.42 19.49
C ASN A 21 -1.19 -4.32 19.74
N GLY A 22 -1.16 -5.10 20.82
CA GLY A 22 -0.08 -6.07 21.07
C GLY A 22 -0.31 -7.38 20.32
N ALA A 23 0.66 -7.82 19.51
CA ALA A 23 0.67 -9.15 18.92
C ALA A 23 2.01 -9.85 19.16
N ARG A 24 2.00 -11.19 19.14
CA ARG A 24 3.22 -12.00 19.28
C ARG A 24 3.19 -13.23 18.40
N GLY A 25 4.37 -13.70 18.02
CA GLY A 25 4.59 -15.07 17.60
C GLY A 25 4.80 -15.99 18.82
N TYR A 26 4.90 -17.29 18.55
CA TYR A 26 5.14 -18.30 19.59
C TYR A 26 6.42 -18.00 20.40
N GLY A 27 7.53 -17.74 19.71
CA GLY A 27 8.83 -17.48 20.36
C GLY A 27 9.16 -16.02 20.63
N SER A 28 8.26 -15.07 20.34
CA SER A 28 8.54 -13.63 20.49
C SER A 28 7.79 -13.03 21.67
N LEU A 29 8.35 -11.94 22.21
CA LEU A 29 7.59 -11.04 23.07
C LEU A 29 6.48 -10.33 22.26
N PRO A 30 5.42 -9.85 22.92
CA PRO A 30 4.48 -8.93 22.31
C PRO A 30 5.17 -7.67 21.78
N SER A 31 4.69 -7.16 20.66
CA SER A 31 5.05 -5.85 20.12
C SER A 31 3.84 -5.19 19.45
N PRO A 32 3.87 -3.86 19.20
CA PRO A 32 2.79 -3.19 18.48
C PRO A 32 2.60 -3.76 17.07
N ALA A 33 1.37 -4.15 16.72
CA ALA A 33 0.99 -4.69 15.44
C ALA A 33 -0.48 -4.36 15.09
N THR A 34 -0.78 -4.36 13.79
CA THR A 34 -2.15 -4.23 13.30
C THR A 34 -2.87 -5.57 13.39
N SER A 35 -4.16 -5.54 13.75
CA SER A 35 -5.04 -6.71 13.65
C SER A 35 -5.71 -6.77 12.28
N ASN A 36 -6.42 -5.71 11.91
CA ASN A 36 -6.97 -5.47 10.58
C ASN A 36 -6.60 -4.05 10.14
N PHE A 37 -6.10 -3.91 8.92
CA PHE A 37 -5.81 -2.59 8.34
C PHE A 37 -6.87 -2.27 7.29
N ILE A 38 -7.65 -1.22 7.51
CA ILE A 38 -8.80 -0.88 6.67
C ILE A 38 -8.59 0.50 6.06
N VAL A 39 -8.48 0.53 4.73
CA VAL A 39 -8.57 1.76 3.94
C VAL A 39 -10.02 1.93 3.50
N LYS A 40 -10.62 3.07 3.82
CA LYS A 40 -12.00 3.37 3.41
C LYS A 40 -12.09 3.50 1.89
N GLU A 41 -13.19 3.04 1.33
CA GLU A 41 -13.53 3.22 -0.07
C GLU A 41 -13.71 4.70 -0.41
N GLY A 42 -13.34 5.05 -1.64
CA GLY A 42 -13.74 6.29 -2.27
C GLY A 42 -15.03 6.11 -3.07
N LYS A 43 -15.14 6.85 -4.17
CA LYS A 43 -16.35 6.89 -5.00
C LYS A 43 -16.14 6.45 -6.44
N VAL A 44 -14.89 6.27 -6.86
CA VAL A 44 -14.55 6.07 -8.27
C VAL A 44 -14.28 4.59 -8.49
N PRO A 45 -15.02 3.89 -9.37
CA PRO A 45 -14.71 2.50 -9.68
C PRO A 45 -13.42 2.39 -10.50
N LEU A 46 -12.71 1.27 -10.38
CA LEU A 46 -11.41 1.06 -11.03
C LEU A 46 -11.44 1.34 -12.54
N GLN A 47 -12.50 0.92 -13.22
CA GLN A 47 -12.63 1.12 -14.66
C GLN A 47 -12.66 2.60 -15.05
N GLU A 48 -13.23 3.48 -14.22
CA GLU A 48 -13.24 4.92 -14.46
C GLU A 48 -11.88 5.54 -14.15
N MET A 49 -11.19 5.07 -13.09
CA MET A 49 -9.82 5.52 -12.77
C MET A 49 -8.85 5.29 -13.93
N VAL A 50 -9.01 4.17 -14.64
CA VAL A 50 -8.15 3.80 -15.75
C VAL A 50 -8.30 4.77 -16.94
N LYS A 51 -9.48 5.35 -17.16
CA LYS A 51 -9.77 6.17 -18.36
C LYS A 51 -8.87 7.41 -18.48
N ASP A 52 -8.51 8.00 -17.35
CA ASP A 52 -7.70 9.23 -17.30
C ASP A 52 -6.20 8.96 -17.50
N ILE A 53 -5.77 7.70 -17.51
CA ILE A 53 -4.37 7.30 -17.62
C ILE A 53 -3.93 7.32 -19.10
N LYS A 54 -3.11 8.30 -19.47
CA LYS A 54 -2.46 8.35 -20.79
C LYS A 54 -1.44 7.22 -20.97
N GLU A 55 -0.56 7.06 -19.99
CA GLU A 55 0.36 5.94 -19.88
C GLU A 55 0.54 5.63 -18.39
N GLY A 56 0.50 4.36 -18.03
CA GLY A 56 0.65 3.95 -16.64
C GLY A 56 0.56 2.45 -16.47
N ILE A 57 0.45 2.04 -15.20
CA ILE A 57 0.48 0.64 -14.82
C ILE A 57 -0.50 0.37 -13.68
N ILE A 58 -1.25 -0.71 -13.82
CA ILE A 58 -2.03 -1.28 -12.71
C ILE A 58 -1.14 -2.30 -12.03
N VAL A 59 -0.89 -2.11 -10.74
CA VAL A 59 -0.10 -3.03 -9.91
C VAL A 59 -1.07 -3.87 -9.09
N ASP A 60 -1.12 -5.17 -9.34
CA ASP A 60 -1.95 -6.09 -8.57
C ASP A 60 -1.13 -6.79 -7.47
N GLN A 61 0.07 -7.28 -7.81
CA GLN A 61 0.96 -8.00 -6.91
C GLN A 61 2.43 -7.65 -7.16
N VAL A 62 3.21 -7.64 -6.08
CA VAL A 62 4.66 -7.35 -6.10
C VAL A 62 5.43 -8.46 -5.40
N ILE A 63 6.68 -8.66 -5.81
CA ILE A 63 7.63 -9.57 -5.18
C ILE A 63 8.65 -8.74 -4.42
N GLY A 64 8.94 -9.14 -3.18
CA GLY A 64 9.99 -8.50 -2.38
C GLY A 64 9.54 -7.22 -1.66
N SER A 65 8.25 -7.07 -1.37
CA SER A 65 7.76 -5.98 -0.51
C SER A 65 8.50 -5.97 0.83
N GLY A 66 8.90 -4.77 1.30
CA GLY A 66 9.67 -4.61 2.53
C GLY A 66 11.19 -4.59 2.34
N GLN A 67 11.67 -4.75 1.10
CA GLN A 67 13.05 -4.46 0.74
C GLN A 67 13.24 -2.94 0.52
N GLY A 68 14.39 -2.40 0.93
CA GLY A 68 14.72 -0.97 0.86
C GLY A 68 14.86 -0.30 2.23
N ASN A 69 15.03 1.03 2.24
CA ASN A 69 15.08 1.81 3.47
C ASN A 69 13.66 2.16 3.93
N VAL A 70 13.02 1.22 4.62
CA VAL A 70 11.64 1.35 5.10
C VAL A 70 11.47 2.55 6.05
N LEU A 71 12.49 2.88 6.84
CA LEU A 71 12.46 4.03 7.76
C LEU A 71 12.31 5.35 6.98
N MET A 72 13.04 5.49 5.87
CA MET A 72 12.96 6.66 4.99
C MET A 72 11.80 6.54 3.98
N GLY A 73 11.07 5.42 3.97
CA GLY A 73 9.93 5.18 3.08
C GLY A 73 10.33 4.77 1.65
N GLU A 74 11.61 4.50 1.40
CA GLU A 74 12.10 4.08 0.09
C GLU A 74 11.71 2.64 -0.21
N PHE A 75 11.28 2.39 -1.45
CA PHE A 75 11.00 1.05 -1.94
C PHE A 75 11.50 0.88 -3.38
N SER A 76 11.85 -0.37 -3.72
CA SER A 76 12.11 -0.82 -5.08
C SER A 76 11.71 -2.28 -5.17
N VAL A 77 10.68 -2.60 -5.96
CA VAL A 77 10.05 -3.93 -5.99
C VAL A 77 9.74 -4.36 -7.41
N ASN A 78 9.86 -5.66 -7.67
CA ASN A 78 9.46 -6.25 -8.95
C ASN A 78 7.96 -6.54 -8.94
N LEU A 79 7.32 -6.40 -10.09
CA LEU A 79 5.93 -6.79 -10.25
C LEU A 79 5.82 -8.30 -10.43
N ASP A 80 4.98 -8.94 -9.61
CA ASP A 80 4.52 -10.31 -9.88
C ASP A 80 3.41 -10.31 -10.93
N LEU A 81 2.44 -9.40 -10.73
CA LEU A 81 1.31 -9.19 -11.61
C LEU A 81 1.04 -7.70 -11.77
N GLY A 82 1.19 -7.22 -13.00
CA GLY A 82 0.82 -5.86 -13.39
C GLY A 82 0.32 -5.80 -14.82
N TYR A 83 -0.37 -4.71 -15.15
CA TYR A 83 -0.97 -4.49 -16.47
C TYR A 83 -0.65 -3.11 -17.00
N LYS A 84 -0.23 -3.03 -18.27
CA LYS A 84 0.01 -1.75 -18.94
C LYS A 84 -1.32 -1.06 -19.23
N VAL A 85 -1.38 0.24 -18.97
CA VAL A 85 -2.48 1.10 -19.39
C VAL A 85 -1.95 2.12 -20.38
N GLU A 86 -2.62 2.23 -21.53
CA GLU A 86 -2.34 3.25 -22.53
C GLU A 86 -3.65 3.85 -23.04
N ASN A 87 -3.74 5.18 -23.03
CA ASN A 87 -4.89 5.97 -23.48
C ASN A 87 -6.21 5.43 -22.93
N GLY A 88 -6.27 5.25 -21.61
CA GLY A 88 -7.47 4.81 -20.92
C GLY A 88 -7.81 3.32 -21.08
N LYS A 89 -6.90 2.50 -21.66
CA LYS A 89 -7.17 1.09 -21.96
C LYS A 89 -6.09 0.18 -21.39
N ILE A 90 -6.53 -0.88 -20.71
CA ILE A 90 -5.66 -1.97 -20.27
C ILE A 90 -5.20 -2.75 -21.51
N LYS A 91 -3.90 -2.75 -21.78
CA LYS A 91 -3.32 -3.36 -22.98
C LYS A 91 -2.95 -4.83 -22.78
N GLY A 92 -2.65 -5.22 -21.55
CA GLY A 92 -2.28 -6.59 -21.22
C GLY A 92 -1.32 -6.64 -20.05
N ARG A 93 -0.98 -7.87 -19.65
CA ARG A 93 -0.01 -8.14 -18.59
C ARG A 93 1.38 -7.70 -19.02
N VAL A 94 2.14 -7.12 -18.09
CA VAL A 94 3.58 -6.86 -18.24
C VAL A 94 4.39 -7.82 -17.37
N LYS A 95 5.64 -8.04 -17.76
CA LYS A 95 6.62 -8.88 -17.06
C LYS A 95 7.95 -8.16 -17.01
N ASP A 96 8.81 -8.57 -16.08
CA ASP A 96 10.16 -8.02 -15.89
C ASP A 96 10.17 -6.50 -15.66
N VAL A 97 9.09 -6.00 -15.02
CA VAL A 97 8.92 -4.61 -14.65
C VAL A 97 9.18 -4.42 -13.16
N MET A 98 9.95 -3.40 -12.82
CA MET A 98 10.22 -2.92 -11.48
C MET A 98 9.55 -1.56 -11.27
N ILE A 99 9.05 -1.34 -10.05
CA ILE A 99 8.60 -0.02 -9.60
C ILE A 99 9.41 0.43 -8.40
N SER A 100 9.71 1.73 -8.33
CA SER A 100 10.46 2.32 -7.22
C SER A 100 9.93 3.70 -6.85
N GLY A 101 10.24 4.14 -5.64
CA GLY A 101 9.83 5.45 -5.16
C GLY A 101 9.90 5.59 -3.65
N ASN A 102 9.16 6.59 -3.14
CA ASN A 102 9.02 6.87 -1.73
C ASN A 102 7.54 6.80 -1.32
N SER A 103 7.22 5.95 -0.36
CA SER A 103 5.84 5.70 0.07
C SER A 103 5.19 6.93 0.70
N TYR A 104 5.94 7.76 1.44
CA TYR A 104 5.42 9.00 2.00
C TYR A 104 5.04 10.00 0.89
N THR A 105 5.91 10.16 -0.11
CA THR A 105 5.64 11.01 -1.28
C THR A 105 4.44 10.49 -2.07
N MET A 106 4.35 9.19 -2.30
CA MET A 106 3.23 8.60 -3.04
C MET A 106 1.90 8.75 -2.29
N LEU A 107 1.88 8.52 -0.98
CA LEU A 107 0.67 8.68 -0.17
C LEU A 107 0.17 10.14 -0.14
N ASN A 108 1.07 11.12 -0.29
CA ASN A 108 0.70 12.53 -0.47
C ASN A 108 0.18 12.86 -1.89
N ASN A 109 0.38 11.96 -2.86
CA ASN A 109 -0.02 12.12 -4.27
C ASN A 109 -1.09 11.11 -4.69
N VAL A 110 -1.97 10.71 -3.76
CA VAL A 110 -3.16 9.90 -4.05
C VAL A 110 -4.20 10.79 -4.74
N LEU A 111 -4.60 10.42 -5.95
CA LEU A 111 -5.63 11.13 -6.73
C LEU A 111 -7.03 10.64 -6.40
N ALA A 112 -7.21 9.34 -6.18
CA ALA A 112 -8.50 8.75 -5.88
C ALA A 112 -8.39 7.40 -5.15
N LEU A 113 -9.44 7.05 -4.41
CA LEU A 113 -9.66 5.73 -3.83
C LEU A 113 -10.84 5.04 -4.51
N GLY A 114 -10.70 3.73 -4.70
CA GLY A 114 -11.67 2.88 -5.37
C GLY A 114 -12.99 2.80 -4.61
N SER A 115 -14.10 2.64 -5.31
CA SER A 115 -15.42 2.42 -4.71
C SER A 115 -15.61 1.02 -4.13
N GLU A 116 -14.76 0.07 -4.50
CA GLU A 116 -14.84 -1.33 -4.08
C GLU A 116 -13.54 -1.74 -3.39
N SER A 117 -13.66 -2.31 -2.19
CA SER A 117 -12.54 -2.87 -1.45
C SER A 117 -12.51 -4.39 -1.55
N ARG A 118 -11.32 -4.96 -1.40
CA ARG A 118 -11.11 -6.40 -1.24
C ARG A 118 -10.23 -6.67 -0.02
N PHE A 119 -10.35 -7.87 0.53
CA PHE A 119 -9.44 -8.36 1.55
C PHE A 119 -8.23 -9.03 0.90
N ILE A 120 -7.05 -8.67 1.38
CA ILE A 120 -5.77 -9.33 1.09
C ILE A 120 -5.17 -9.66 2.45
N GLY A 121 -5.29 -10.92 2.88
CA GLY A 121 -5.00 -11.31 4.27
C GLY A 121 -5.86 -10.50 5.24
N THR A 122 -5.21 -9.80 6.18
CA THR A 122 -5.86 -8.93 7.18
C THR A 122 -6.04 -7.47 6.74
N THR A 123 -5.65 -7.14 5.51
CA THR A 123 -5.79 -5.79 4.95
C THR A 123 -7.01 -5.71 4.05
N ARG A 124 -7.93 -4.80 4.34
CA ARG A 124 -9.03 -4.43 3.46
C ARG A 124 -8.70 -3.11 2.78
N THR A 125 -8.54 -3.15 1.46
CA THR A 125 -8.15 -1.96 0.70
C THR A 125 -8.91 -1.88 -0.62
N PRO A 126 -9.36 -0.68 -1.04
CA PRO A 126 -9.73 -0.43 -2.43
C PRO A 126 -8.48 -0.26 -3.31
N PRO A 127 -8.64 -0.24 -4.63
CA PRO A 127 -7.64 0.33 -5.53
C PRO A 127 -7.28 1.75 -5.11
N ILE A 128 -5.99 2.08 -5.18
CA ILE A 128 -5.46 3.41 -4.87
C ILE A 128 -4.83 3.96 -6.14
N TYR A 129 -5.34 5.09 -6.63
CA TYR A 129 -4.81 5.74 -7.81
C TYR A 129 -3.75 6.78 -7.39
N PHE A 130 -2.49 6.48 -7.65
CA PHE A 130 -1.37 7.38 -7.45
C PHE A 130 -1.09 8.20 -8.71
N LYS A 131 -0.72 9.46 -8.54
CA LYS A 131 -0.39 10.37 -9.64
C LYS A 131 0.74 9.85 -10.53
N GLU A 132 1.80 9.34 -9.91
CA GLU A 132 3.00 8.87 -10.59
C GLU A 132 3.76 7.85 -9.73
N VAL A 133 4.58 7.05 -10.40
CA VAL A 133 5.53 6.11 -9.81
C VAL A 133 6.67 5.91 -10.81
N ASN A 134 7.90 5.66 -10.35
CA ASN A 134 8.98 5.31 -11.26
C ASN A 134 8.81 3.86 -11.70
N VAL A 135 8.93 3.63 -13.00
CA VAL A 135 8.82 2.31 -13.62
C VAL A 135 10.08 2.06 -14.42
N ALA A 136 10.69 0.89 -14.26
CA ALA A 136 11.82 0.42 -15.05
C ALA A 136 11.48 -0.97 -15.62
N GLY A 137 11.68 -1.16 -16.91
CA GLY A 137 11.36 -2.41 -17.63
C GLY A 137 11.40 -2.22 -19.14
#